data_AF-G1UZ81-F1
#
_entry.id   AF-G1UZ81-F1
#
_cell.length_a   1.000
_cell.length_b   1.000
_cell.length_c   1.000
_cell.angle_alpha   90.00
_cell.angle_beta   90.00
_cell.angle_gamma   90.00
#
_symmetry.space_group_name_H-M   'P 1'
#
loop_
_entity.id
_entity.type
_entity.pdbx_description
1 polymer ?
#
loop_
_entity_poly.entity_id
_entity_poly.type
_entity_poly.pdbx_seq_one_letter_code
_entity_poly.pdbx_strand_id
1 'polypeptide(L)'
;MKDILVLVTLQPLLRAIQKYILEEDRARVDIQYCKNLNGIIDFIDKKLSSSVEVIISTPGPSFFIAQLIKKKIPILPLEYNNIDIIKSLHMALSVCPGGVAYGHYLQETQWLDDIRKMVGQDFGNFLFGNDDATNADILKKLQGRGVRAIVGGGYICNIAQEMGFLVFPVEVNRFTVKETIHKALSIADTQKYARYSQKNIDTILSNQAEAVITVDQDNEITFFNKSAEKLFAVSGADVIGRKSWNIFPQNTFEAVLKGGEPQETHPHTVHGVDIVGNYRPVFDNGSVIGAVGTFSTMTDIQKKDEFIRKYYAPKTAQAKHSFDDFYGGGLLFQELLERARCFARTDETILITGESGTGKEVMAGSIHNASRRSSKPFLSINSAAIPATLMESELFGYEPGAFTGGKKNGSPGMFEFAHGGTLFLDEIGEMPLDLQSKLLRVIQEKEVRRIGASRVIPVDVRIIAATNKDLNGEVAANRFRADLYYRLNILHLHLPPLRAYTESAGEIAEKILRKLAPGSESDRAAPLRALLAKTGQYRWPGNLRELENIVRRYLALSPYLSRSIKLSDIFEPSELAEGPRESGGWENSGELQKVLATYYRMGCSKTLTAQELGISRSTLWRKLKQIRNPDS
;
A
#
# COMPACT_ATOMS: atom_id res chain seq x y z
N MET A 1 30.32 9.32 24.77
CA MET A 1 30.59 7.88 25.01
C MET A 1 32.04 7.64 24.63
N LYS A 2 32.86 7.08 25.52
CA LYS A 2 34.29 6.89 25.26
C LYS A 2 34.50 5.59 24.49
N ASP A 3 35.02 5.69 23.27
CA ASP A 3 35.19 4.58 22.34
C ASP A 3 36.65 4.30 21.97
N ILE A 4 37.57 5.13 22.44
CA ILE A 4 39.01 4.85 22.41
C ILE A 4 39.51 4.73 23.84
N LEU A 5 40.30 3.72 24.13
CA LEU A 5 40.97 3.57 25.41
C LEU A 5 42.48 3.68 25.22
N VAL A 6 43.12 4.63 25.90
CA VAL A 6 44.57 4.75 25.96
C VAL A 6 45.07 4.15 27.27
N LEU A 7 45.85 3.07 27.19
CA LEU A 7 46.51 2.44 28.33
C LEU A 7 47.98 2.84 28.37
N VAL A 8 48.36 3.55 29.42
CA VAL A 8 49.74 4.02 29.61
C VAL A 8 50.34 3.50 30.90
N THR A 9 51.64 3.22 30.86
CA THR A 9 52.41 2.77 32.04
C THR A 9 53.34 3.85 32.59
N LEU A 10 53.35 5.04 31.98
CA LEU A 10 54.16 6.20 32.40
C LEU A 10 53.29 7.38 32.82
N GLN A 11 53.58 7.93 34.01
CA GLN A 11 52.93 9.14 34.51
C GLN A 11 53.19 10.39 33.64
N PRO A 12 54.42 10.65 33.14
CA PRO A 12 54.63 11.77 32.21
C PRO A 12 53.79 11.66 30.94
N LEU A 13 53.70 10.46 30.36
CA LEU A 13 52.90 10.19 29.17
C LEU A 13 51.40 10.35 29.44
N LEU A 14 50.92 9.86 30.60
CA LEU A 14 49.54 10.09 31.06
C LEU A 14 49.19 11.58 31.03
N ARG A 15 50.02 12.42 31.65
CA ARG A 15 49.79 13.87 31.72
C ARG A 15 49.83 14.52 30.34
N ALA A 16 50.76 14.10 29.48
CA ALA A 16 50.87 14.63 28.12
C ALA A 16 49.61 14.33 27.29
N ILE A 17 49.09 13.10 27.36
CA ILE A 17 47.89 12.71 26.64
C ILE A 17 46.63 13.35 27.26
N GLN A 18 46.53 13.43 28.59
CA GLN A 18 45.44 14.16 29.27
C GLN A 18 45.36 15.62 28.82
N LYS A 19 46.51 16.30 28.78
CA LYS A 19 46.59 17.67 28.28
C LYS A 19 46.13 17.77 26.83
N TYR A 20 46.58 16.85 25.97
CA TYR A 20 46.14 16.80 24.57
C TYR A 20 44.63 16.57 24.42
N ILE A 21 44.05 15.67 25.22
CA ILE A 21 42.61 15.38 25.23
C ILE A 21 41.80 16.63 25.60
N LEU A 22 42.25 17.39 26.60
CA LEU A 22 41.61 18.65 26.99
C LEU A 22 41.76 19.74 25.92
N GLU A 23 42.97 19.93 25.38
CA GLU A 23 43.25 21.01 24.41
C GLU A 23 42.49 20.86 23.10
N GLU A 24 42.25 19.62 22.65
CA GLU A 24 41.58 19.34 21.38
C GLU A 24 40.18 18.74 21.53
N ASP A 25 39.57 18.90 22.71
CA ASP A 25 38.20 18.46 23.04
C ASP A 25 37.90 17.01 22.62
N ARG A 26 38.81 16.09 22.94
CA ARG A 26 38.72 14.68 22.53
C ARG A 26 37.89 13.86 23.52
N ALA A 27 36.63 14.25 23.75
CA ALA A 27 35.71 13.62 24.70
C ALA A 27 35.44 12.10 24.49
N ARG A 28 35.82 11.58 23.33
CA ARG A 28 35.73 10.17 22.92
C ARG A 28 36.87 9.28 23.42
N VAL A 29 37.98 9.90 23.86
CA VAL A 29 39.17 9.19 24.31
C VAL A 29 39.14 9.05 25.82
N ASP A 30 39.18 7.81 26.31
CA ASP A 30 39.51 7.50 27.70
C ASP A 30 41.00 7.27 27.86
N ILE A 31 41.52 7.54 29.05
CA ILE A 31 42.90 7.24 29.37
C ILE A 31 43.00 6.63 30.76
N GLN A 32 43.72 5.52 30.84
CA GLN A 32 43.94 4.80 32.07
C GLN A 32 45.44 4.55 32.29
N TYR A 33 45.88 4.81 33.52
CA TYR A 33 47.23 4.49 33.95
C TYR A 33 47.25 3.13 34.65
N CYS A 34 48.15 2.25 34.22
CA CYS A 34 48.44 0.98 34.87
C CYS A 34 49.94 0.85 35.11
N LYS A 35 50.36 0.72 36.37
CA LYS A 35 51.78 0.71 36.74
C LYS A 35 52.52 -0.54 36.23
N ASN A 36 51.87 -1.70 36.25
CA ASN A 36 52.43 -3.01 35.89
C ASN A 36 51.43 -3.84 35.06
N LEU A 37 51.87 -5.01 34.57
CA LEU A 37 51.04 -5.90 33.76
C LEU A 37 49.84 -6.44 34.53
N ASN A 38 49.98 -6.74 35.83
CA ASN A 38 48.86 -7.17 36.68
C ASN A 38 47.75 -6.11 36.74
N GLY A 39 48.10 -4.83 36.81
CA GLY A 39 47.14 -3.74 36.74
C GLY A 39 46.47 -3.59 35.37
N ILE A 40 47.16 -3.98 34.29
CA ILE A 40 46.56 -4.04 32.94
C ILE A 40 45.56 -5.19 32.85
N ILE A 41 45.93 -6.38 33.34
CA ILE A 41 45.03 -7.55 33.40
C ILE A 41 43.77 -7.21 34.20
N ASP A 42 43.93 -6.71 35.43
CA ASP A 42 42.81 -6.38 36.31
C ASP A 42 41.87 -5.35 35.68
N PHE A 43 42.41 -4.36 34.98
CA PHE A 43 41.61 -3.38 34.27
C PHE A 43 40.86 -4.00 33.08
N ILE A 44 41.52 -4.81 32.27
CA ILE A 44 40.91 -5.42 31.09
C ILE A 44 39.80 -6.40 31.48
N ASP A 45 40.03 -7.22 32.50
CA ASP A 45 39.07 -8.24 32.93
C ASP A 45 37.88 -7.66 33.68
N LYS A 46 38.06 -6.61 34.50
CA LYS A 46 37.02 -6.09 35.40
C LYS A 46 36.40 -4.76 34.98
N LYS A 47 37.12 -3.93 34.21
CA LYS A 47 36.77 -2.51 33.99
C LYS A 47 36.72 -2.10 32.52
N LEU A 48 37.05 -2.99 31.58
CA LEU A 48 36.97 -2.68 30.16
C LEU A 48 35.51 -2.48 29.73
N SER A 49 35.16 -1.25 29.32
CA SER A 49 33.83 -0.94 28.82
C SER A 49 33.58 -1.62 27.47
N SER A 50 32.36 -2.14 27.28
CA SER A 50 31.90 -2.67 26.00
C SER A 50 31.78 -1.61 24.90
N SER A 51 31.91 -0.31 25.24
CA SER A 51 31.90 0.80 24.28
C SER A 51 33.24 1.05 23.59
N VAL A 52 34.33 0.40 24.04
CA VAL A 52 35.67 0.58 23.48
C VAL A 52 35.77 -0.14 22.15
N GLU A 53 36.07 0.62 21.10
CA GLU A 53 36.25 0.13 19.73
C GLU A 53 37.74 0.01 19.37
N VAL A 54 38.63 0.78 20.01
CA VAL A 54 40.08 0.74 19.75
C VAL A 54 40.87 0.96 21.03
N ILE A 55 41.94 0.20 21.22
CA ILE A 55 42.88 0.37 22.34
C ILE A 55 44.19 0.94 21.81
N ILE A 56 44.74 1.94 22.49
CA ILE A 56 46.07 2.52 22.24
C ILE A 56 46.96 2.19 23.43
N SER A 57 48.17 1.67 23.21
CA SER A 57 49.13 1.47 24.30
C SER A 57 50.57 1.56 23.83
N THR A 58 51.55 1.62 24.74
CA THR A 58 52.97 1.57 24.34
C THR A 58 53.31 0.18 23.78
N PRO A 59 54.40 0.01 23.01
CA PRO A 59 54.63 -1.19 22.20
C PRO A 59 54.64 -2.49 23.00
N GLY A 60 55.33 -2.52 24.15
CA GLY A 60 55.38 -3.70 25.02
C GLY A 60 54.00 -4.13 25.54
N PRO A 61 53.30 -3.26 26.30
CA PRO A 61 51.92 -3.52 26.71
C PRO A 61 50.96 -3.85 25.57
N SER A 62 51.10 -3.22 24.39
CA SER A 62 50.22 -3.49 23.24
C SER A 62 50.24 -4.95 22.81
N PHE A 63 51.43 -5.56 22.74
CA PHE A 63 51.58 -6.97 22.39
C PHE A 63 50.94 -7.88 23.43
N PHE A 64 51.17 -7.58 24.72
CA PHE A 64 50.57 -8.33 25.83
C PHE A 64 49.04 -8.25 25.81
N ILE A 65 48.47 -7.06 25.63
CA ILE A 65 47.02 -6.84 25.56
C ILE A 65 46.41 -7.61 24.38
N ALA A 66 47.09 -7.66 23.23
CA ALA A 66 46.63 -8.36 22.04
C ALA A 66 46.43 -9.87 22.28
N GLN A 67 47.31 -10.47 23.08
CA GLN A 67 47.18 -11.87 23.50
C GLN A 67 46.03 -12.07 24.48
N LEU A 68 45.87 -11.17 25.46
CA LEU A 68 44.83 -11.25 26.49
C LEU A 68 43.42 -11.19 25.89
N ILE A 69 43.16 -10.24 24.99
CA ILE A 69 41.82 -10.04 24.40
C ILE A 69 41.55 -10.90 23.15
N LYS A 70 42.48 -11.80 22.79
CA LYS A 70 42.39 -12.66 21.59
C LYS A 70 42.03 -11.90 20.30
N LYS A 71 42.61 -10.71 20.12
CA LYS A 71 42.39 -9.82 18.95
C LYS A 71 40.93 -9.38 18.71
N LYS A 72 40.05 -9.40 19.73
CA LYS A 72 38.66 -8.94 19.59
C LYS A 72 38.52 -7.45 19.32
N ILE A 73 39.44 -6.64 19.84
CA ILE A 73 39.45 -5.18 19.67
C ILE A 73 40.79 -4.81 19.00
N PRO A 74 40.79 -3.96 17.96
CA PRO A 74 42.02 -3.43 17.38
C PRO A 74 42.89 -2.72 18.41
N ILE A 75 44.19 -2.98 18.36
CA ILE A 75 45.20 -2.33 19.22
C ILE A 75 46.17 -1.55 18.33
N LEU A 76 46.37 -0.28 18.64
CA LEU A 76 47.34 0.60 17.99
C LEU A 76 48.50 0.87 18.95
N PRO A 77 49.72 0.42 18.61
CA PRO A 77 50.90 0.75 19.41
C PRO A 77 51.27 2.24 19.24
N LEU A 78 51.60 2.91 20.35
CA LEU A 78 52.28 4.19 20.39
C LEU A 78 53.77 3.93 20.15
N GLU A 79 54.14 3.87 18.88
CA GLU A 79 55.52 3.57 18.47
C GLU A 79 56.52 4.60 19.01
N TYR A 80 57.70 4.11 19.40
CA TYR A 80 58.81 4.98 19.77
C TYR A 80 59.57 5.37 18.51
N ASN A 81 59.80 6.68 18.30
CA ASN A 81 60.65 7.12 17.21
C ASN A 81 62.13 6.93 17.61
N ASN A 82 63.00 6.67 16.63
CA ASN A 82 64.43 6.52 16.88
C ASN A 82 65.05 7.75 17.58
N ILE A 83 64.56 8.95 17.26
CA ILE A 83 64.98 10.21 17.90
C ILE A 83 64.67 10.19 19.41
N ASP A 84 63.50 9.67 19.80
CA ASP A 84 63.08 9.62 21.19
C ASP A 84 63.97 8.65 21.99
N ILE A 85 64.31 7.51 21.39
CA ILE A 85 65.25 6.52 21.96
C ILE A 85 66.65 7.14 22.12
N ILE A 86 67.18 7.77 21.07
CA ILE A 86 68.50 8.42 21.08
C ILE A 86 68.56 9.51 22.16
N LYS A 87 67.51 10.33 22.28
CA LYS A 87 67.45 11.39 23.29
C LYS A 87 67.47 10.83 24.71
N SER A 88 66.66 9.82 25.01
CA SER A 88 66.65 9.18 26.34
C SER A 88 67.97 8.49 26.66
N LEU A 89 68.61 7.84 25.69
CA LEU A 89 69.94 7.25 25.85
C LEU A 89 71.02 8.31 26.12
N HIS A 90 71.02 9.40 25.35
CA HIS A 90 71.98 10.48 25.52
C HIS A 90 71.85 11.13 26.92
N MET A 91 70.63 11.33 27.40
CA MET A 91 70.37 11.80 28.77
C MET A 91 70.84 10.82 29.84
N ALA A 92 70.64 9.51 29.65
CA ALA A 92 71.10 8.51 30.59
C ALA A 92 72.62 8.43 30.66
N LEU A 93 73.28 8.47 29.50
CA LEU A 93 74.73 8.36 29.37
C LEU A 93 75.48 9.60 29.86
N SER A 94 74.87 10.78 29.78
CA SER A 94 75.45 12.00 30.37
C SER A 94 75.47 11.96 31.91
N VAL A 95 74.52 11.25 32.52
CA VAL A 95 74.43 11.10 33.98
C VAL A 95 75.22 9.88 34.48
N CYS A 96 75.25 8.78 33.72
CA CYS A 96 75.90 7.52 34.10
C CYS A 96 76.78 6.94 32.97
N PRO A 97 77.92 7.56 32.63
CA PRO A 97 78.81 7.04 31.58
C PRO A 97 79.22 5.59 31.85
N GLY A 98 79.10 4.72 30.85
CA GLY A 98 79.46 3.29 30.94
C GLY A 98 78.58 2.43 31.85
N GLY A 99 77.53 2.99 32.46
CA GLY A 99 76.64 2.30 33.40
C GLY A 99 75.17 2.28 32.96
N VAL A 100 74.90 2.38 31.66
CA VAL A 100 73.54 2.44 31.09
C VAL A 100 73.19 1.13 30.38
N ALA A 101 71.96 0.64 30.55
CA ALA A 101 71.42 -0.44 29.73
C ALA A 101 70.05 -0.08 29.11
N TYR A 102 69.87 -0.44 27.84
CA TYR A 102 68.61 -0.27 27.09
C TYR A 102 67.78 -1.57 27.09
N GLY A 103 66.53 -1.48 27.53
CA GLY A 103 65.60 -2.59 27.58
C GLY A 103 64.78 -2.72 26.30
N HIS A 104 64.75 -3.92 25.73
CA HIS A 104 63.97 -4.29 24.55
C HIS A 104 62.87 -5.28 24.93
N TYR A 105 61.66 -5.07 24.42
CA TYR A 105 60.55 -5.96 24.71
C TYR A 105 60.50 -7.13 23.70
N LEU A 106 60.71 -8.36 24.20
CA LEU A 106 60.72 -9.65 23.48
C LEU A 106 61.70 -9.80 22.29
N GLN A 107 62.02 -8.74 21.55
CA GLN A 107 62.94 -8.76 20.41
C GLN A 107 63.86 -7.54 20.42
N GLU A 108 65.12 -7.73 20.02
CA GLU A 108 66.09 -6.64 19.94
C GLU A 108 65.78 -5.69 18.76
N THR A 109 66.09 -4.42 18.95
CA THR A 109 65.93 -3.41 17.90
C THR A 109 67.02 -3.61 16.84
N GLN A 110 66.62 -3.79 15.58
CA GLN A 110 67.53 -4.12 14.46
C GLN A 110 68.61 -3.06 14.16
N TRP A 111 68.53 -1.87 14.75
CA TRP A 111 69.38 -0.70 14.47
C TRP A 111 70.22 -0.26 15.68
N LEU A 112 70.45 -1.17 16.64
CA LEU A 112 71.18 -0.88 17.87
C LEU A 112 72.59 -0.32 17.63
N ASP A 113 73.33 -0.89 16.70
CA ASP A 113 74.71 -0.48 16.40
C ASP A 113 74.76 0.96 15.84
N ASP A 114 73.78 1.33 15.03
CA ASP A 114 73.69 2.69 14.50
C ASP A 114 73.28 3.69 15.58
N ILE A 115 72.40 3.28 16.50
CA ILE A 115 72.06 4.09 17.68
C ILE A 115 73.31 4.31 18.56
N ARG A 116 74.13 3.28 18.80
CA ARG A 116 75.41 3.41 19.53
C ARG A 116 76.33 4.44 18.87
N LYS A 117 76.48 4.38 17.54
CA LYS A 117 77.29 5.35 16.78
C LYS A 117 76.73 6.78 16.90
N MET A 118 75.40 6.94 16.80
CA MET A 118 74.76 8.26 16.87
C MET A 118 74.85 8.90 18.26
N VAL A 119 74.74 8.10 19.32
CA VAL A 119 74.85 8.59 20.70
C VAL A 119 76.32 8.87 21.09
N GLY A 120 77.27 8.21 20.43
CA GLY A 120 78.71 8.43 20.60
C GLY A 120 79.30 7.82 21.86
N GLN A 121 78.54 6.99 22.59
CA GLN A 121 78.97 6.27 23.78
C GLN A 121 78.37 4.86 23.78
N ASP A 122 79.11 3.90 24.34
CA ASP A 122 78.66 2.52 24.43
C ASP A 122 77.68 2.30 25.59
N PHE A 123 76.72 1.40 25.41
CA PHE A 123 75.70 1.06 26.42
C PHE A 123 75.32 -0.42 26.35
N GLY A 124 74.90 -1.03 27.47
CA GLY A 124 74.38 -2.40 27.47
C GLY A 124 72.98 -2.49 26.88
N ASN A 125 72.53 -3.67 26.46
CA ASN A 125 71.13 -3.92 26.12
C ASN A 125 70.66 -5.24 26.73
N PHE A 126 69.34 -5.38 26.92
CA PHE A 126 68.74 -6.60 27.44
C PHE A 126 67.32 -6.78 26.93
N LEU A 127 66.86 -8.02 26.89
CA LEU A 127 65.48 -8.37 26.58
C LEU A 127 64.68 -8.54 27.86
N PHE A 128 63.44 -8.03 27.86
CA PHE A 128 62.47 -8.26 28.92
C PHE A 128 61.15 -8.77 28.34
N GLY A 129 60.41 -9.53 29.13
CA GLY A 129 59.19 -10.22 28.72
C GLY A 129 57.98 -9.84 29.57
N ASN A 130 57.01 -10.77 29.66
CA ASN A 130 55.73 -10.56 30.34
C ASN A 130 55.69 -10.99 31.80
N ASP A 131 56.85 -11.33 32.39
CA ASP A 131 56.93 -11.85 33.76
C ASP A 131 57.75 -10.91 34.65
N ASP A 132 57.08 -10.32 35.63
CA ASP A 132 57.66 -9.33 36.55
C ASP A 132 58.87 -9.92 37.32
N ALA A 133 58.79 -11.19 37.75
CA ALA A 133 59.85 -11.85 38.53
C ALA A 133 61.11 -12.09 37.67
N THR A 134 60.93 -12.62 36.46
CA THR A 134 62.00 -12.82 35.48
C THR A 134 62.66 -11.50 35.12
N ASN A 135 61.87 -10.45 34.87
CA ASN A 135 62.37 -9.12 34.57
C ASN A 135 63.18 -8.52 35.74
N ALA A 136 62.72 -8.72 36.99
CA ALA A 136 63.45 -8.30 38.18
C ALA A 136 64.80 -9.03 38.31
N ASP A 137 64.85 -10.33 38.02
CA ASP A 137 66.10 -11.10 38.08
C ASP A 137 67.10 -10.69 36.99
N ILE A 138 66.62 -10.31 35.79
CA ILE A 138 67.45 -9.72 34.74
C ILE A 138 68.06 -8.40 35.23
N LEU A 139 67.26 -7.53 35.86
CA LEU A 139 67.73 -6.27 36.42
C LEU A 139 68.76 -6.48 37.54
N LYS A 140 68.58 -7.44 38.46
CA LYS A 140 69.60 -7.78 39.48
C LYS A 140 70.94 -8.16 38.85
N LYS A 141 70.92 -8.97 37.78
CA LYS A 141 72.13 -9.37 37.06
C LYS A 141 72.84 -8.16 36.43
N LEU A 142 72.09 -7.19 35.91
CA LEU A 142 72.65 -5.94 35.38
C LEU A 142 73.26 -5.06 36.48
N GLN A 143 72.62 -4.98 37.65
CA GLN A 143 73.16 -4.26 38.81
C GLN A 143 74.52 -4.83 39.24
N GLY A 144 74.66 -6.15 39.27
CA GLY A 144 75.92 -6.83 39.55
C GLY A 144 77.02 -6.62 38.50
N ARG A 145 76.65 -6.19 37.28
CA ARG A 145 77.58 -5.82 36.20
C ARG A 145 77.94 -4.33 36.18
N GLY A 146 77.51 -3.56 37.19
CA GLY A 146 77.82 -2.13 37.30
C GLY A 146 76.86 -1.20 36.54
N VAL A 147 75.73 -1.72 36.02
CA VAL A 147 74.68 -0.89 35.44
C VAL A 147 73.97 -0.12 36.56
N ARG A 148 73.86 1.19 36.41
CA ARG A 148 73.22 2.12 37.36
C ARG A 148 71.99 2.82 36.78
N ALA A 149 71.86 2.84 35.46
CA ALA A 149 70.75 3.49 34.77
C ALA A 149 70.10 2.59 33.71
N ILE A 150 68.77 2.63 33.62
CA ILE A 150 67.97 1.86 32.66
C ILE A 150 67.21 2.82 31.74
N VAL A 151 67.33 2.59 30.43
CA VAL A 151 66.53 3.24 29.40
C VAL A 151 65.54 2.24 28.83
N GLY A 152 64.27 2.60 28.65
CA GLY A 152 63.29 1.68 28.10
C GLY A 152 61.86 2.18 28.15
N GLY A 153 60.93 1.29 27.81
CA GLY A 153 59.50 1.58 27.95
C GLY A 153 59.07 1.65 29.43
N GLY A 154 57.92 2.26 29.68
CA GLY A 154 57.50 2.55 31.05
C GLY A 154 57.36 1.36 31.98
N TYR A 155 56.91 0.23 31.45
CA TYR A 155 56.74 -0.98 32.23
C TYR A 155 58.06 -1.45 32.85
N ILE A 156 59.14 -1.58 32.07
CA ILE A 156 60.44 -1.99 32.59
C ILE A 156 61.08 -0.91 33.46
N CYS A 157 60.87 0.38 33.14
CA CYS A 157 61.33 1.48 33.98
C CYS A 157 60.67 1.49 35.37
N ASN A 158 59.38 1.15 35.47
CA ASN A 158 58.72 1.09 36.77
C ASN A 158 59.32 -0.01 37.67
N ILE A 159 59.64 -1.18 37.10
CA ILE A 159 60.31 -2.27 37.83
C ILE A 159 61.73 -1.84 38.23
N ALA A 160 62.49 -1.26 37.30
CA ALA A 160 63.86 -0.81 37.55
C ALA A 160 63.93 0.27 38.64
N GLN A 161 62.98 1.21 38.66
CA GLN A 161 62.93 2.26 39.68
C GLN A 161 62.69 1.70 41.08
N GLU A 162 61.84 0.68 41.23
CA GLU A 162 61.61 0.00 42.52
C GLU A 162 62.86 -0.72 43.04
N MET A 163 63.74 -1.12 42.12
CA MET A 163 65.02 -1.77 42.43
C MET A 163 66.17 -0.77 42.61
N GLY A 164 65.90 0.53 42.58
CA GLY A 164 66.87 1.59 42.85
C GLY A 164 67.71 2.04 41.65
N PHE A 165 67.37 1.65 40.42
CA PHE A 165 68.03 2.19 39.22
C PHE A 165 67.61 3.64 38.96
N LEU A 166 68.52 4.42 38.37
CA LEU A 166 68.13 5.65 37.68
C LEU A 166 67.40 5.27 36.40
N VAL A 167 66.21 5.81 36.17
CA VAL A 167 65.38 5.42 35.02
C VAL A 167 65.19 6.58 34.05
N PHE A 168 65.39 6.30 32.77
CA PHE A 168 65.21 7.23 31.67
C PHE A 168 64.18 6.64 30.71
N PRO A 169 62.89 6.85 30.95
CA PRO A 169 61.87 6.31 30.06
C PRO A 169 61.98 6.89 28.65
N VAL A 170 61.69 6.07 27.65
CA VAL A 170 61.53 6.55 26.28
C VAL A 170 60.20 7.28 26.20
N GLU A 171 60.26 8.60 26.01
CA GLU A 171 59.07 9.44 25.89
C GLU A 171 58.51 9.38 24.47
N VAL A 172 57.20 9.21 24.34
CA VAL A 172 56.53 9.30 23.04
C VAL A 172 56.31 10.78 22.74
N ASN A 173 56.83 11.27 21.61
CA ASN A 173 56.62 12.65 21.23
C ASN A 173 55.13 12.97 20.94
N ARG A 174 54.79 14.27 21.02
CA ARG A 174 53.40 14.77 20.86
C ARG A 174 52.82 14.50 19.48
N PHE A 175 53.65 14.47 18.43
CA PHE A 175 53.20 14.20 17.07
C PHE A 175 52.70 12.76 16.93
N THR A 176 53.48 11.78 17.41
CA THR A 176 53.09 10.37 17.40
C THR A 176 51.82 10.12 18.20
N VAL A 177 51.66 10.77 19.37
CA VAL A 177 50.42 10.71 20.16
C VAL A 177 49.22 11.20 19.33
N LYS A 178 49.35 12.38 18.70
CA LYS A 178 48.28 12.98 17.90
C LYS A 178 47.91 12.11 16.69
N GLU A 179 48.90 11.63 15.95
CA GLU A 179 48.68 10.79 14.77
C GLU A 179 48.01 9.46 15.14
N THR A 180 48.46 8.82 16.22
CA THR A 180 47.91 7.53 16.67
C THR A 180 46.46 7.67 17.14
N ILE A 181 46.15 8.73 17.91
CA ILE A 181 44.76 9.02 18.33
C ILE A 181 43.88 9.31 17.11
N HIS A 182 44.38 10.05 16.11
CA HIS A 182 43.62 10.31 14.89
C HIS A 182 43.32 9.02 14.11
N LYS A 183 44.31 8.13 13.94
CA LYS A 183 44.12 6.81 13.32
C LYS A 183 43.09 5.97 14.09
N ALA A 184 43.17 5.96 15.42
CA ALA A 184 42.22 5.26 16.27
C ALA A 184 40.78 5.76 16.10
N LEU A 185 40.58 7.08 16.01
CA LEU A 185 39.27 7.68 15.74
C LEU A 185 38.70 7.25 14.39
N SER A 186 39.51 7.27 13.33
CA SER A 186 39.09 6.84 12.00
C SER A 186 38.68 5.36 11.96
N ILE A 187 39.42 4.49 12.65
CA ILE A 187 39.07 3.06 12.77
C ILE A 187 37.76 2.89 13.56
N ALA A 188 37.62 3.58 14.70
CA ALA A 188 36.41 3.53 15.51
C ALA A 188 35.17 4.00 14.73
N ASP A 189 35.29 5.08 13.95
CA ASP A 189 34.21 5.61 13.11
C ASP A 189 33.81 4.60 12.03
N THR A 190 34.80 3.99 11.36
CA THR A 190 34.56 2.98 10.34
C THR A 190 33.83 1.76 10.91
N GLN A 191 34.25 1.26 12.07
CA GLN A 191 33.59 0.12 12.72
C GLN A 191 32.15 0.46 13.17
N LYS A 192 31.94 1.65 13.73
CA LYS A 192 30.60 2.11 14.11
C LYS A 192 29.69 2.24 12.90
N TYR A 193 30.18 2.83 11.81
CA TYR A 193 29.41 2.97 10.59
C TYR A 193 29.05 1.61 10.00
N ALA A 194 29.99 0.67 9.94
CA ALA A 194 29.73 -0.69 9.47
C ALA A 194 28.68 -1.41 10.36
N ARG A 195 28.81 -1.33 11.69
CA ARG A 195 27.85 -1.93 12.63
C ARG A 195 26.47 -1.29 12.53
N TYR A 196 26.40 0.03 12.37
CA TYR A 196 25.16 0.76 12.16
C TYR A 196 24.49 0.38 10.84
N SER A 197 25.26 0.33 9.75
CA SER A 197 24.78 -0.08 8.42
C SER A 197 24.23 -1.50 8.44
N GLN A 198 24.95 -2.45 9.06
CA GLN A 198 24.47 -3.82 9.22
C GLN A 198 23.16 -3.88 10.02
N LYS A 199 23.10 -3.23 11.19
CA LYS A 199 21.88 -3.21 12.00
C LYS A 199 20.70 -2.57 11.28
N ASN A 200 20.93 -1.53 10.48
CA ASN A 200 19.90 -0.90 9.68
C ASN A 200 19.37 -1.85 8.61
N ILE A 201 20.25 -2.53 7.88
CA ILE A 201 19.87 -3.53 6.86
C ILE A 201 19.06 -4.65 7.53
N ASP A 202 19.53 -5.20 8.66
CA ASP A 202 18.84 -6.24 9.41
C ASP A 202 17.44 -5.79 9.88
N THR A 203 17.32 -4.55 10.37
CA THR A 203 16.06 -3.97 10.84
C THR A 203 15.06 -3.73 9.70
N ILE A 204 15.54 -3.26 8.54
CA ILE A 204 14.70 -3.04 7.36
C ILE A 204 14.16 -4.37 6.85
N LEU A 205 15.04 -5.36 6.71
CA LEU A 205 14.67 -6.66 6.14
C LEU A 205 13.84 -7.52 7.11
N SER A 206 14.04 -7.39 8.42
CA SER A 206 13.22 -8.12 9.42
C SER A 206 11.80 -7.60 9.55
N ASN A 207 11.55 -6.33 9.21
CA ASN A 207 10.22 -5.72 9.23
C ASN A 207 9.50 -5.77 7.87
N GLN A 208 10.09 -6.39 6.84
CA GLN A 208 9.38 -6.61 5.59
C GLN A 208 8.34 -7.73 5.72
N ALA A 209 7.14 -7.45 5.19
CA ALA A 209 6.04 -8.41 5.14
C ALA A 209 6.36 -9.59 4.19
N GLU A 210 7.14 -9.36 3.14
CA GLU A 210 7.53 -10.40 2.19
C GLU A 210 8.69 -11.23 2.73
N ALA A 211 8.69 -12.51 2.38
CA ALA A 211 9.81 -13.40 2.69
C ALA A 211 10.99 -13.02 1.80
N VAL A 212 12.16 -12.77 2.40
CA VAL A 212 13.39 -12.37 1.70
C VAL A 212 14.49 -13.37 1.99
N ILE A 213 15.10 -13.87 0.92
CA ILE A 213 16.25 -14.78 0.95
C ILE A 213 17.34 -14.17 0.06
N THR A 214 18.58 -14.12 0.55
CA THR A 214 19.73 -13.77 -0.29
C THR A 214 20.71 -14.92 -0.36
N VAL A 215 21.35 -15.07 -1.51
CA VAL A 215 22.42 -16.05 -1.74
C VAL A 215 23.66 -15.36 -2.29
N ASP A 216 24.83 -15.92 -2.03
CA ASP A 216 26.09 -15.52 -2.66
C ASP A 216 26.27 -16.15 -4.06
N GLN A 217 27.42 -15.90 -4.68
CA GLN A 217 27.82 -16.45 -5.99
C GLN A 217 27.86 -17.99 -6.03
N ASP A 218 28.07 -18.64 -4.89
CA ASP A 218 28.12 -20.09 -4.74
C ASP A 218 26.75 -20.67 -4.38
N ASN A 219 25.70 -19.84 -4.40
CA ASN A 219 24.32 -20.19 -4.04
C ASN A 219 24.14 -20.60 -2.56
N GLU A 220 25.01 -20.11 -1.67
CA GLU A 220 24.86 -20.26 -0.21
C GLU A 220 24.04 -19.11 0.35
N ILE A 221 23.12 -19.45 1.27
CA ILE A 221 22.22 -18.46 1.86
C ILE A 221 23.01 -17.57 2.80
N THR A 222 22.99 -16.28 2.49
CA THR A 222 23.65 -15.23 3.27
C THR A 222 22.67 -14.48 4.17
N PHE A 223 21.37 -14.50 3.84
CA PHE A 223 20.33 -13.84 4.63
C PHE A 223 18.98 -14.54 4.51
N PHE A 224 18.22 -14.54 5.61
CA PHE A 224 16.92 -15.19 5.70
C PHE A 224 16.05 -14.47 6.75
N ASN A 225 15.03 -13.71 6.32
CA ASN A 225 14.23 -12.90 7.25
C ASN A 225 13.16 -13.71 8.00
N LYS A 226 12.54 -13.07 9.01
CA LYS A 226 11.47 -13.67 9.84
C LYS A 226 10.25 -14.10 9.02
N SER A 227 9.95 -13.40 7.93
CA SER A 227 8.85 -13.76 7.03
C SER A 227 9.18 -15.03 6.23
N ALA A 228 10.43 -15.21 5.81
CA ALA A 228 10.92 -16.44 5.20
C ALA A 228 10.93 -17.62 6.19
N GLU A 229 11.31 -17.39 7.46
CA GLU A 229 11.22 -18.43 8.50
C GLU A 229 9.81 -18.99 8.65
N LYS A 230 8.80 -18.11 8.65
CA LYS A 230 7.40 -18.52 8.73
C LYS A 230 6.93 -19.24 7.46
N LEU A 231 7.33 -18.74 6.28
CA LEU A 231 6.86 -19.27 4.99
C LEU A 231 7.44 -20.65 4.69
N PHE A 232 8.75 -20.84 4.92
CA PHE A 232 9.46 -22.08 4.63
C PHE A 232 9.53 -23.04 5.83
N ALA A 233 9.03 -22.61 7.01
CA ALA A 233 9.00 -23.37 8.25
C ALA A 233 10.39 -23.85 8.74
N VAL A 234 11.41 -23.00 8.58
CA VAL A 234 12.81 -23.28 8.99
C VAL A 234 13.41 -22.06 9.67
N SER A 235 14.35 -22.25 10.61
CA SER A 235 15.04 -21.13 11.27
C SER A 235 16.15 -20.57 10.38
N GLY A 236 16.29 -19.24 10.34
CA GLY A 236 17.38 -18.55 9.66
C GLY A 236 18.77 -19.01 10.14
N ALA A 237 18.91 -19.26 11.45
CA ALA A 237 20.16 -19.70 12.04
C ALA A 237 20.62 -21.09 11.55
N ASP A 238 19.68 -21.96 11.17
CA ASP A 238 19.98 -23.32 10.71
C ASP A 238 20.33 -23.36 9.23
N VAL A 239 19.95 -22.33 8.47
CA VAL A 239 19.99 -22.33 7.01
C VAL A 239 21.07 -21.43 6.42
N ILE A 240 21.52 -20.41 7.16
CA ILE A 240 22.63 -19.56 6.73
C ILE A 240 23.88 -20.42 6.49
N GLY A 241 24.56 -20.19 5.36
CA GLY A 241 25.71 -20.96 4.89
C GLY A 241 25.36 -22.31 4.24
N ARG A 242 24.07 -22.65 4.09
CA ARG A 242 23.64 -23.83 3.32
C ARG A 242 23.22 -23.41 1.91
N LYS A 243 23.31 -24.34 0.96
CA LYS A 243 22.84 -24.13 -0.42
C LYS A 243 21.32 -23.96 -0.47
N SER A 244 20.83 -23.05 -1.30
CA SER A 244 19.40 -22.71 -1.37
C SER A 244 18.49 -23.88 -1.75
N TRP A 245 18.96 -24.79 -2.61
CA TRP A 245 18.20 -25.99 -3.02
C TRP A 245 17.99 -27.00 -1.90
N ASN A 246 18.73 -26.92 -0.79
CA ASN A 246 18.51 -27.81 0.37
C ASN A 246 17.23 -27.47 1.15
N ILE A 247 16.76 -26.22 1.03
CA ILE A 247 15.54 -25.74 1.69
C ILE A 247 14.40 -25.70 0.70
N PHE A 248 14.71 -25.24 -0.52
CA PHE A 248 13.73 -25.01 -1.55
C PHE A 248 14.28 -25.53 -2.89
N PRO A 249 14.18 -26.84 -3.16
CA PRO A 249 14.77 -27.46 -4.35
C PRO A 249 14.27 -26.87 -5.67
N GLN A 250 13.02 -26.41 -5.72
CA GLN A 250 12.37 -25.83 -6.90
C GLN A 250 12.62 -24.33 -7.07
N ASN A 251 13.63 -23.77 -6.40
CA ASN A 251 14.02 -22.37 -6.56
C ASN A 251 14.73 -22.11 -7.90
N THR A 252 14.83 -20.83 -8.28
CA THR A 252 15.50 -20.41 -9.52
C THR A 252 16.73 -19.52 -9.27
N PHE A 253 17.33 -19.55 -8.07
CA PHE A 253 18.53 -18.75 -7.77
C PHE A 253 19.69 -19.07 -8.71
N GLU A 254 19.93 -20.35 -9.00
CA GLU A 254 21.04 -20.77 -9.85
C GLU A 254 20.88 -20.28 -11.31
N ALA A 255 19.65 -20.21 -11.82
CA ALA A 255 19.37 -19.68 -13.15
C ALA A 255 19.70 -18.18 -13.22
N VAL A 256 19.37 -17.42 -12.17
CA VAL A 256 19.66 -15.98 -12.08
C VAL A 256 21.16 -15.71 -11.90
N LEU A 257 21.84 -16.50 -11.06
CA LEU A 257 23.28 -16.38 -10.84
C LEU A 257 24.09 -16.62 -12.12
N LYS A 258 23.72 -17.63 -12.91
CA LYS A 258 24.40 -17.97 -14.18
C LYS A 258 23.99 -17.04 -15.33
N GLY A 259 22.72 -16.66 -15.39
CA GLY A 259 22.16 -15.89 -16.51
C GLY A 259 22.36 -14.38 -16.37
N GLY A 260 22.48 -13.86 -15.15
CA GLY A 260 22.51 -12.41 -14.89
C GLY A 260 21.18 -11.70 -15.15
N GLU A 261 20.12 -12.43 -15.50
CA GLU A 261 18.80 -11.89 -15.82
C GLU A 261 17.80 -12.13 -14.67
N PRO A 262 16.98 -11.13 -14.29
CA PRO A 262 15.91 -11.30 -13.33
C PRO A 262 14.88 -12.37 -13.73
N GLN A 263 14.32 -13.06 -12.75
CA GLN A 263 13.15 -13.94 -12.91
C GLN A 263 12.00 -13.36 -12.10
N GLU A 264 10.94 -12.90 -12.77
CA GLU A 264 9.81 -12.22 -12.11
C GLU A 264 8.53 -13.05 -12.21
N THR A 265 7.68 -12.93 -11.19
CA THR A 265 6.36 -13.57 -11.10
C THR A 265 6.41 -15.09 -11.28
N HIS A 266 7.44 -15.74 -10.74
CA HIS A 266 7.61 -17.18 -10.89
C HIS A 266 6.75 -17.93 -9.86
N PRO A 267 5.80 -18.79 -10.29
CA PRO A 267 4.94 -19.50 -9.36
C PRO A 267 5.67 -20.67 -8.73
N HIS A 268 5.46 -20.86 -7.43
CA HIS A 268 5.95 -22.03 -6.70
C HIS A 268 4.90 -22.51 -5.71
N THR A 269 5.02 -23.76 -5.30
CA THR A 269 4.24 -24.32 -4.19
C THR A 269 5.21 -24.79 -3.11
N VAL A 270 5.01 -24.31 -1.89
CA VAL A 270 5.83 -24.65 -0.71
C VAL A 270 4.89 -25.09 0.40
N HIS A 271 5.08 -26.31 0.92
CA HIS A 271 4.23 -26.88 1.98
C HIS A 271 2.71 -26.80 1.69
N GLY A 272 2.31 -26.92 0.42
CA GLY A 272 0.92 -26.83 -0.02
C GLY A 272 0.37 -25.40 -0.13
N VAL A 273 1.21 -24.37 0.04
CA VAL A 273 0.86 -22.97 -0.15
C VAL A 273 1.42 -22.47 -1.47
N ASP A 274 0.57 -21.88 -2.30
CA ASP A 274 0.99 -21.23 -3.55
C ASP A 274 1.59 -19.86 -3.28
N ILE A 275 2.81 -19.67 -3.78
CA ILE A 275 3.61 -18.47 -3.62
C ILE A 275 4.11 -17.98 -4.98
N VAL A 276 4.41 -16.69 -5.04
CA VAL A 276 5.05 -16.05 -6.19
C VAL A 276 6.43 -15.55 -5.76
N GLY A 277 7.47 -15.99 -6.47
CA GLY A 277 8.86 -15.61 -6.26
C GLY A 277 9.35 -14.61 -7.31
N ASN A 278 10.10 -13.61 -6.87
CA ASN A 278 10.87 -12.69 -7.72
C ASN A 278 12.34 -12.80 -7.35
N TYR A 279 13.20 -13.01 -8.33
CA TYR A 279 14.63 -13.22 -8.15
C TYR A 279 15.41 -12.18 -8.94
N ARG A 280 16.35 -11.51 -8.29
CA ARG A 280 17.19 -10.48 -8.91
C ARG A 280 18.67 -10.71 -8.62
N PRO A 281 19.53 -10.65 -9.64
CA PRO A 281 20.97 -10.75 -9.43
C PRO A 281 21.50 -9.49 -8.75
N VAL A 282 22.53 -9.66 -7.93
CA VAL A 282 23.29 -8.57 -7.30
C VAL A 282 24.61 -8.44 -8.05
N PHE A 283 24.89 -7.22 -8.54
CA PHE A 283 26.10 -6.94 -9.31
C PHE A 283 27.10 -6.13 -8.49
N ASP A 284 28.38 -6.47 -8.64
CA ASP A 284 29.50 -5.61 -8.28
C ASP A 284 30.49 -5.56 -9.46
N ASN A 285 30.86 -4.35 -9.87
CA ASN A 285 31.75 -4.10 -11.02
C ASN A 285 31.41 -4.92 -12.29
N GLY A 286 30.12 -5.12 -12.57
CA GLY A 286 29.63 -5.86 -13.74
C GLY A 286 29.64 -7.38 -13.61
N SER A 287 30.08 -7.93 -12.47
CA SER A 287 30.00 -9.36 -12.16
C SER A 287 28.86 -9.65 -11.20
N VAL A 288 28.18 -10.78 -11.38
CA VAL A 288 27.14 -11.24 -10.43
C VAL A 288 27.83 -11.79 -9.19
N ILE A 289 27.58 -11.16 -8.04
CA ILE A 289 28.15 -11.57 -6.73
C ILE A 289 27.15 -12.30 -5.83
N GLY A 290 25.90 -12.42 -6.28
CA GLY A 290 24.83 -13.06 -5.52
C GLY A 290 23.46 -12.80 -6.13
N ALA A 291 22.40 -13.18 -5.42
CA ALA A 291 21.03 -12.93 -5.84
C ALA A 291 20.09 -12.75 -4.64
N VAL A 292 19.02 -12.01 -4.84
CA VAL A 292 17.95 -11.76 -3.87
C VAL A 292 16.65 -12.34 -4.39
N GLY A 293 16.00 -13.16 -3.57
CA GLY A 293 14.66 -13.71 -3.81
C GLY A 293 13.65 -13.09 -2.85
N THR A 294 12.55 -12.57 -3.37
CA THR A 294 11.38 -12.15 -2.57
C THR A 294 10.19 -13.04 -2.88
N PHE A 295 9.44 -13.42 -1.85
CA PHE A 295 8.34 -14.38 -1.95
C PHE A 295 7.09 -13.84 -1.25
N SER A 296 5.98 -13.88 -1.98
CA SER A 296 4.65 -13.49 -1.48
C SER A 296 3.67 -14.64 -1.65
N THR A 297 2.76 -14.83 -0.69
CA THR A 297 1.68 -15.81 -0.83
C THR A 297 0.61 -15.29 -1.78
N MET A 298 -0.07 -16.20 -2.50
CA MET A 298 -1.22 -15.83 -3.33
C MET A 298 -2.31 -15.13 -2.50
N THR A 299 -2.50 -15.54 -1.25
CA THR A 299 -3.44 -14.89 -0.31
C THR A 299 -3.09 -13.44 0.02
N ASP A 300 -1.81 -13.10 0.17
CA ASP A 300 -1.40 -11.72 0.45
C ASP A 300 -1.57 -10.83 -0.78
N ILE A 301 -1.30 -11.37 -1.97
CA ILE A 301 -1.55 -10.69 -3.25
C ILE A 301 -3.04 -10.38 -3.37
N GLN A 302 -3.91 -11.36 -3.12
CA GLN A 302 -5.37 -11.18 -3.16
C GLN A 302 -5.86 -10.11 -2.17
N LYS A 303 -5.33 -10.08 -0.94
CA LYS A 303 -5.68 -9.05 0.06
C LYS A 303 -5.24 -7.65 -0.37
N LYS A 304 -4.03 -7.52 -0.93
CA LYS A 304 -3.54 -6.24 -1.48
C LYS A 304 -4.44 -5.77 -2.62
N ASP A 305 -4.83 -6.67 -3.52
CA ASP A 305 -5.75 -6.37 -4.62
C ASP A 305 -7.15 -5.96 -4.12
N GLU A 306 -7.72 -6.68 -3.15
CA GLU A 306 -9.01 -6.32 -2.54
C GLU A 306 -8.94 -4.93 -1.88
N PHE A 307 -7.84 -4.62 -1.18
CA PHE A 307 -7.63 -3.30 -0.58
C PHE A 307 -7.56 -2.19 -1.62
N ILE A 308 -6.79 -2.38 -2.70
CA ILE A 308 -6.67 -1.41 -3.80
C ILE A 308 -8.05 -1.17 -4.42
N ARG A 309 -8.80 -2.24 -4.71
CA ARG A 309 -10.16 -2.13 -5.27
C ARG A 309 -11.09 -1.34 -4.35
N LYS A 310 -11.05 -1.61 -3.04
CA LYS A 310 -11.85 -0.87 -2.05
C LYS A 310 -11.45 0.60 -1.94
N TYR A 311 -10.16 0.91 -2.02
CA TYR A 311 -9.66 2.28 -1.88
C TYR A 311 -9.99 3.16 -3.09
N TYR A 312 -9.91 2.58 -4.29
CA TYR A 312 -10.25 3.26 -5.54
C TYR A 312 -11.73 3.11 -5.95
N ALA A 313 -12.53 2.33 -5.21
CA ALA A 313 -13.95 2.21 -5.48
C ALA A 313 -14.64 3.59 -5.42
N PRO A 314 -15.62 3.85 -6.31
CA PRO A 314 -16.42 5.06 -6.24
C PRO A 314 -17.04 5.24 -4.85
N LYS A 315 -17.03 6.45 -4.28
CA LYS A 315 -17.67 6.75 -2.98
C LYS A 315 -19.17 6.43 -2.93
N THR A 316 -19.79 6.18 -4.08
CA THR A 316 -21.18 5.77 -4.27
C THR A 316 -21.40 4.25 -4.10
N ALA A 317 -20.37 3.45 -3.78
CA ALA A 317 -20.42 1.99 -3.73
C ALA A 317 -21.21 1.36 -2.56
N GLN A 318 -22.12 2.10 -1.91
CA GLN A 318 -22.94 1.63 -0.80
C GLN A 318 -24.42 1.76 -1.12
N ALA A 319 -25.18 0.69 -0.89
CA ALA A 319 -26.63 0.71 -0.99
C ALA A 319 -27.23 1.49 0.20
N LYS A 320 -27.88 2.61 -0.09
CA LYS A 320 -28.46 3.51 0.94
C LYS A 320 -29.89 3.14 1.36
N HIS A 321 -30.49 2.14 0.74
CA HIS A 321 -31.93 1.87 0.84
C HIS A 321 -32.24 0.54 1.53
N SER A 322 -33.27 0.52 2.37
CA SER A 322 -33.83 -0.68 3.01
C SER A 322 -35.24 -0.98 2.47
N PHE A 323 -35.72 -2.21 2.66
CA PHE A 323 -37.12 -2.53 2.41
C PHE A 323 -38.09 -1.67 3.25
N ASP A 324 -37.62 -1.09 4.35
CA ASP A 324 -38.39 -0.16 5.20
C ASP A 324 -38.60 1.22 4.55
N ASP A 325 -37.85 1.54 3.49
CA ASP A 325 -38.01 2.80 2.75
C ASP A 325 -39.24 2.80 1.81
N PHE A 326 -39.94 1.67 1.68
CA PHE A 326 -41.12 1.57 0.84
C PHE A 326 -42.41 1.96 1.56
N TYR A 327 -43.27 2.72 0.87
CA TYR A 327 -44.46 3.32 1.47
C TYR A 327 -45.75 2.49 1.30
N GLY A 328 -45.76 1.48 0.43
CA GLY A 328 -46.93 0.64 0.13
C GLY A 328 -47.25 -0.37 1.25
N GLY A 329 -48.53 -0.54 1.57
CA GLY A 329 -48.99 -1.41 2.67
C GLY A 329 -49.99 -2.50 2.30
N GLY A 330 -50.54 -2.49 1.07
CA GLY A 330 -51.53 -3.47 0.63
C GLY A 330 -50.96 -4.88 0.39
N LEU A 331 -51.83 -5.89 0.34
CA LEU A 331 -51.46 -7.31 0.15
C LEU A 331 -50.54 -7.53 -1.06
N LEU A 332 -50.86 -6.92 -2.20
CA LEU A 332 -50.03 -6.99 -3.42
C LEU A 332 -48.60 -6.50 -3.20
N PHE A 333 -48.43 -5.47 -2.37
CA PHE A 333 -47.11 -4.92 -2.05
C PHE A 333 -46.36 -5.78 -1.04
N GLN A 334 -47.06 -6.42 -0.10
CA GLN A 334 -46.47 -7.37 0.85
C GLN A 334 -45.93 -8.61 0.13
N GLU A 335 -46.70 -9.17 -0.81
CA GLU A 335 -46.27 -10.29 -1.65
C GLU A 335 -45.03 -9.92 -2.50
N LEU A 336 -45.01 -8.70 -3.05
CA LEU A 336 -43.85 -8.18 -3.79
C LEU A 336 -42.59 -8.13 -2.90
N LEU A 337 -42.71 -7.60 -1.68
CA LEU A 337 -41.59 -7.52 -0.73
C LEU A 337 -41.12 -8.90 -0.27
N GLU A 338 -42.04 -9.84 -0.06
CA GLU A 338 -41.71 -11.22 0.28
C GLU A 338 -40.90 -11.89 -0.84
N ARG A 339 -41.37 -11.77 -2.09
CA ARG A 339 -40.62 -12.26 -3.27
C ARG A 339 -39.24 -11.63 -3.38
N ALA A 340 -39.14 -10.31 -3.18
CA ALA A 340 -37.86 -9.61 -3.21
C ALA A 340 -36.88 -10.09 -2.14
N ARG A 341 -37.37 -10.40 -0.92
CA ARG A 341 -36.56 -11.01 0.15
C ARG A 341 -36.10 -12.42 -0.20
N CYS A 342 -36.95 -13.23 -0.84
CA CYS A 342 -36.53 -14.53 -1.36
C CYS A 342 -35.41 -14.38 -2.40
N PHE A 343 -35.56 -13.45 -3.34
CA PHE A 343 -34.57 -13.22 -4.38
C PHE A 343 -33.23 -12.72 -3.81
N ALA A 344 -33.25 -11.91 -2.76
CA ALA A 344 -32.06 -11.44 -2.06
C ALA A 344 -31.15 -12.57 -1.56
N ARG A 345 -31.70 -13.75 -1.22
CA ARG A 345 -30.95 -14.92 -0.73
C ARG A 345 -30.18 -15.70 -1.80
N THR A 346 -30.43 -15.40 -3.07
CA THR A 346 -29.79 -16.01 -4.24
C THR A 346 -28.78 -15.06 -4.88
N ASP A 347 -27.86 -15.58 -5.69
CA ASP A 347 -26.94 -14.76 -6.50
C ASP A 347 -27.39 -14.65 -7.97
N GLU A 348 -28.59 -15.15 -8.29
CA GLU A 348 -29.17 -15.09 -9.64
C GLU A 348 -29.46 -13.65 -10.08
N THR A 349 -29.52 -13.46 -11.39
CA THR A 349 -29.85 -12.16 -11.98
C THR A 349 -31.31 -11.80 -11.73
N ILE A 350 -31.56 -10.53 -11.42
CA ILE A 350 -32.90 -10.03 -11.18
C ILE A 350 -33.22 -8.96 -12.23
N LEU A 351 -34.35 -9.13 -12.92
CA LEU A 351 -34.93 -8.10 -13.77
C LEU A 351 -36.09 -7.42 -13.03
N ILE A 352 -35.94 -6.12 -12.81
CA ILE A 352 -36.94 -5.25 -12.19
C ILE A 352 -37.64 -4.43 -13.28
N THR A 353 -38.91 -4.71 -13.53
CA THR A 353 -39.73 -3.95 -14.47
C THR A 353 -40.67 -3.01 -13.73
N GLY A 354 -41.02 -1.90 -14.36
CA GLY A 354 -41.99 -0.95 -13.81
C GLY A 354 -41.80 0.44 -14.38
N GLU A 355 -42.84 1.26 -14.30
CA GLU A 355 -42.83 2.61 -14.84
C GLU A 355 -41.75 3.50 -14.19
N SER A 356 -41.45 4.63 -14.83
CA SER A 356 -40.56 5.62 -14.24
C SER A 356 -41.15 6.16 -12.93
N GLY A 357 -40.30 6.32 -11.91
CA GLY A 357 -40.73 6.85 -10.60
C GLY A 357 -41.42 5.83 -9.67
N THR A 358 -41.41 4.53 -9.96
CA THR A 358 -41.95 3.48 -9.06
C THR A 358 -41.01 3.04 -7.93
N GLY A 359 -39.73 3.42 -7.98
CA GLY A 359 -38.75 3.08 -6.93
C GLY A 359 -37.84 1.87 -7.23
N LYS A 360 -37.55 1.59 -8.51
CA LYS A 360 -36.69 0.47 -8.93
C LYS A 360 -35.29 0.48 -8.28
N GLU A 361 -34.67 1.65 -8.14
CA GLU A 361 -33.37 1.81 -7.46
C GLU A 361 -33.44 1.46 -5.96
N VAL A 362 -34.48 1.92 -5.27
CA VAL A 362 -34.74 1.58 -3.86
C VAL A 362 -34.89 0.06 -3.72
N MET A 363 -35.55 -0.60 -4.67
CA MET A 363 -35.77 -2.05 -4.66
C MET A 363 -34.46 -2.80 -4.85
N ALA A 364 -33.65 -2.39 -5.83
CA ALA A 364 -32.34 -2.99 -6.06
C ALA A 364 -31.41 -2.85 -4.84
N GLY A 365 -31.34 -1.66 -4.24
CA GLY A 365 -30.56 -1.41 -3.03
C GLY A 365 -31.05 -2.25 -1.83
N SER A 366 -32.36 -2.39 -1.67
CA SER A 366 -32.96 -3.19 -0.59
C SER A 366 -32.64 -4.69 -0.74
N ILE A 367 -32.71 -5.21 -1.97
CA ILE A 367 -32.35 -6.59 -2.28
C ILE A 367 -30.87 -6.84 -1.97
N HIS A 368 -29.98 -5.91 -2.35
CA HIS A 368 -28.56 -6.03 -2.03
C HIS A 368 -28.32 -6.04 -0.51
N ASN A 369 -28.93 -5.12 0.23
CA ASN A 369 -28.76 -5.01 1.69
C ASN A 369 -29.30 -6.24 2.45
N ALA A 370 -30.30 -6.92 1.91
CA ALA A 370 -30.82 -8.17 2.47
C ALA A 370 -30.07 -9.43 1.97
N SER A 371 -29.03 -9.29 1.15
CA SER A 371 -28.29 -10.41 0.57
C SER A 371 -27.06 -10.81 1.38
N ARG A 372 -26.43 -11.94 0.99
CA ARG A 372 -25.12 -12.36 1.53
C ARG A 372 -23.98 -11.39 1.19
N ARG A 373 -24.19 -10.50 0.21
CA ARG A 373 -23.22 -9.53 -0.29
C ARG A 373 -23.44 -8.13 0.31
N SER A 374 -24.24 -7.98 1.37
CA SER A 374 -24.57 -6.67 1.97
C SER A 374 -23.37 -5.89 2.51
N SER A 375 -22.28 -6.57 2.85
CA SER A 375 -21.00 -5.96 3.27
C SER A 375 -20.03 -5.69 2.11
N LYS A 376 -20.40 -6.09 0.89
CA LYS A 376 -19.62 -5.98 -0.34
C LYS A 376 -20.14 -4.79 -1.18
N PRO A 377 -19.41 -4.30 -2.20
CA PRO A 377 -19.80 -3.09 -2.91
C PRO A 377 -21.13 -3.23 -3.66
N PHE A 378 -21.93 -2.16 -3.65
CA PHE A 378 -23.10 -1.96 -4.49
C PHE A 378 -22.87 -0.78 -5.41
N LEU A 379 -22.69 -1.04 -6.70
CA LEU A 379 -22.48 0.01 -7.70
C LEU A 379 -23.73 0.16 -8.55
N SER A 380 -24.15 1.40 -8.79
CA SER A 380 -25.26 1.72 -9.69
C SER A 380 -24.76 2.49 -10.91
N ILE A 381 -25.29 2.14 -12.08
CA ILE A 381 -25.06 2.86 -13.33
C ILE A 381 -26.39 3.00 -14.06
N ASN A 382 -26.70 4.23 -14.48
CA ASN A 382 -27.88 4.51 -15.30
C ASN A 382 -27.47 4.55 -16.77
N SER A 383 -28.03 3.64 -17.57
CA SER A 383 -27.64 3.47 -18.97
C SER A 383 -28.11 4.62 -19.87
N ALA A 384 -29.16 5.37 -19.49
CA ALA A 384 -29.60 6.52 -20.27
C ALA A 384 -28.81 7.81 -19.98
N ALA A 385 -28.16 7.88 -18.82
CA ALA A 385 -27.46 9.10 -18.39
C ALA A 385 -26.06 9.27 -19.01
N ILE A 386 -25.49 8.21 -19.61
CA ILE A 386 -24.10 8.19 -20.08
C ILE A 386 -24.07 7.96 -21.60
N PRO A 387 -23.31 8.78 -22.37
CA PRO A 387 -23.08 8.51 -23.79
C PRO A 387 -22.52 7.11 -24.03
N ALA A 388 -22.97 6.44 -25.09
CA ALA A 388 -22.58 5.07 -25.43
C ALA A 388 -21.05 4.83 -25.41
N THR A 389 -20.27 5.79 -25.91
CA THR A 389 -18.80 5.72 -25.96
C THR A 389 -18.15 5.76 -24.58
N LEU A 390 -18.70 6.52 -23.65
CA LEU A 390 -18.21 6.59 -22.27
C LEU A 390 -18.70 5.39 -21.45
N MET A 391 -19.92 4.92 -21.71
CA MET A 391 -20.52 3.78 -21.01
C MET A 391 -19.64 2.53 -21.11
N GLU A 392 -19.06 2.27 -22.28
CA GLU A 392 -18.14 1.15 -22.47
C GLU A 392 -16.92 1.25 -21.54
N SER A 393 -16.30 2.42 -21.50
CA SER A 393 -15.09 2.66 -20.70
C SER A 393 -15.38 2.65 -19.20
N GLU A 394 -16.56 3.11 -18.78
CA GLU A 394 -17.02 3.06 -17.39
C GLU A 394 -17.33 1.62 -16.96
N LEU A 395 -18.06 0.85 -17.77
CA LEU A 395 -18.43 -0.53 -17.42
C LEU A 395 -17.22 -1.47 -17.39
N PHE A 396 -16.41 -1.46 -18.45
CA PHE A 396 -15.41 -2.49 -18.72
C PHE A 396 -13.97 -2.03 -18.46
N GLY A 397 -13.73 -0.73 -18.29
CA GLY A 397 -12.38 -0.18 -18.10
C GLY A 397 -11.56 -0.11 -19.40
N TYR A 398 -10.38 0.48 -19.32
CA TYR A 398 -9.48 0.66 -20.47
C TYR A 398 -8.00 0.62 -20.07
N GLU A 399 -7.15 0.15 -20.98
CA GLU A 399 -5.70 0.19 -20.84
C GLU A 399 -5.11 1.56 -21.25
N PRO A 400 -3.90 1.91 -20.79
CA PRO A 400 -3.18 3.10 -21.25
C PRO A 400 -3.17 3.20 -22.78
N GLY A 401 -3.58 4.36 -23.31
CA GLY A 401 -3.53 4.61 -24.76
C GLY A 401 -4.66 3.98 -25.59
N ALA A 402 -5.68 3.38 -24.95
CA ALA A 402 -6.79 2.74 -25.66
C ALA A 402 -7.64 3.71 -26.52
N PHE A 403 -7.75 4.99 -26.13
CA PHE A 403 -8.42 6.03 -26.92
C PHE A 403 -7.95 7.45 -26.53
N THR A 404 -8.21 8.43 -27.40
CA THR A 404 -7.86 9.84 -27.18
C THR A 404 -8.65 10.42 -26.01
N GLY A 405 -7.98 10.81 -24.93
CA GLY A 405 -8.59 11.36 -23.71
C GLY A 405 -8.57 10.41 -22.50
N GLY A 406 -8.10 9.18 -22.65
CA GLY A 406 -7.90 8.25 -21.54
C GLY A 406 -6.76 8.69 -20.59
N LYS A 407 -6.85 8.29 -19.32
CA LYS A 407 -5.78 8.48 -18.33
C LYS A 407 -4.52 7.72 -18.77
N LYS A 408 -3.34 8.31 -18.50
CA LYS A 408 -2.03 7.71 -18.82
C LYS A 408 -1.80 6.33 -18.21
N ASN A 409 -2.51 5.97 -17.14
CA ASN A 409 -2.36 4.70 -16.43
C ASN A 409 -3.55 3.75 -16.67
N GLY A 410 -4.43 4.04 -17.62
CA GLY A 410 -5.69 3.29 -17.79
C GLY A 410 -6.68 3.54 -16.65
N SER A 411 -7.80 2.82 -16.67
CA SER A 411 -8.77 2.81 -15.57
C SER A 411 -9.49 1.47 -15.49
N PRO A 412 -9.62 0.86 -14.30
CA PRO A 412 -10.52 -0.27 -14.09
C PRO A 412 -11.97 0.11 -14.37
N GLY A 413 -12.77 -0.87 -14.80
CA GLY A 413 -14.22 -0.70 -15.01
C GLY A 413 -15.08 -0.99 -13.78
N MET A 414 -16.35 -0.61 -13.84
CA MET A 414 -17.35 -0.88 -12.79
C MET A 414 -17.51 -2.37 -12.48
N PHE A 415 -17.35 -3.27 -13.47
CA PHE A 415 -17.35 -4.71 -13.20
C PHE A 415 -16.19 -5.17 -12.31
N GLU A 416 -15.00 -4.57 -12.48
CA GLU A 416 -13.86 -4.86 -11.63
C GLU A 416 -14.06 -4.32 -10.20
N PHE A 417 -14.64 -3.11 -10.08
CA PHE A 417 -14.98 -2.51 -8.78
C PHE A 417 -16.13 -3.24 -8.08
N ALA A 418 -17.07 -3.81 -8.82
CA ALA A 418 -18.20 -4.58 -8.29
C ALA A 418 -17.84 -6.03 -7.92
N HIS A 419 -16.59 -6.45 -8.11
CA HIS A 419 -16.16 -7.83 -7.82
C HIS A 419 -16.45 -8.23 -6.38
N GLY A 420 -17.07 -9.40 -6.20
CA GLY A 420 -17.60 -9.91 -4.94
C GLY A 420 -18.89 -9.22 -4.45
N GLY A 421 -19.36 -8.21 -5.17
CA GLY A 421 -20.49 -7.35 -4.82
C GLY A 421 -21.66 -7.45 -5.80
N THR A 422 -22.36 -6.33 -6.01
CA THR A 422 -23.55 -6.22 -6.87
C THR A 422 -23.45 -5.00 -7.78
N LEU A 423 -23.79 -5.17 -9.06
CA LEU A 423 -23.94 -4.11 -10.04
C LEU A 423 -25.42 -3.94 -10.39
N PHE A 424 -25.93 -2.74 -10.15
CA PHE A 424 -27.27 -2.31 -10.54
C PHE A 424 -27.23 -1.55 -11.86
N LEU A 425 -27.87 -2.12 -12.88
CA LEU A 425 -27.99 -1.56 -14.22
C LEU A 425 -29.38 -0.93 -14.38
N ASP A 426 -29.50 0.38 -14.19
CA ASP A 426 -30.75 1.08 -14.44
C ASP A 426 -30.93 1.40 -15.92
N GLU A 427 -32.17 1.39 -16.36
CA GLU A 427 -32.60 1.61 -17.75
C GLU A 427 -31.86 0.71 -18.76
N ILE A 428 -31.75 -0.59 -18.48
CA ILE A 428 -31.03 -1.56 -19.34
C ILE A 428 -31.56 -1.61 -20.79
N GLY A 429 -32.83 -1.26 -20.99
CA GLY A 429 -33.45 -1.14 -22.33
C GLY A 429 -32.95 0.04 -23.17
N GLU A 430 -32.09 0.91 -22.63
CA GLU A 430 -31.39 1.97 -23.37
C GLU A 430 -29.95 1.59 -23.74
N MET A 431 -29.48 0.40 -23.33
CA MET A 431 -28.12 -0.05 -23.61
C MET A 431 -27.93 -0.33 -25.11
N PRO A 432 -26.88 0.22 -25.76
CA PRO A 432 -26.54 -0.09 -27.16
C PRO A 432 -26.29 -1.58 -27.40
N LEU A 433 -26.70 -2.10 -28.57
CA LEU A 433 -26.58 -3.51 -28.96
C LEU A 433 -25.15 -4.07 -28.82
N ASP A 434 -24.13 -3.27 -29.15
CA ASP A 434 -22.73 -3.70 -29.05
C ASP A 434 -22.32 -3.97 -27.59
N LEU A 435 -22.81 -3.14 -26.66
CA LEU A 435 -22.55 -3.31 -25.22
C LEU A 435 -23.36 -4.46 -24.63
N GLN A 436 -24.57 -4.73 -25.14
CA GLN A 436 -25.36 -5.90 -24.75
C GLN A 436 -24.58 -7.21 -25.00
N SER A 437 -23.83 -7.30 -26.11
CA SER A 437 -23.01 -8.49 -26.40
C SER A 437 -21.88 -8.69 -25.40
N LYS A 438 -21.27 -7.59 -24.92
CA LYS A 438 -20.20 -7.64 -23.90
C LYS A 438 -20.76 -7.96 -22.52
N LEU A 439 -21.89 -7.36 -22.16
CA LEU A 439 -22.61 -7.68 -20.93
C LEU A 439 -22.98 -9.16 -20.86
N LEU A 440 -23.47 -9.73 -21.97
CA LEU A 440 -23.79 -11.15 -22.07
C LEU A 440 -22.59 -12.03 -21.73
N ARG A 441 -21.40 -11.71 -22.27
CA ARG A 441 -20.16 -12.44 -21.96
C ARG A 441 -19.80 -12.35 -20.48
N VAL A 442 -19.89 -11.17 -19.87
CA VAL A 442 -19.61 -11.02 -18.44
C VAL A 442 -20.58 -11.87 -17.59
N ILE A 443 -21.86 -11.92 -17.96
CA ILE A 443 -22.85 -12.73 -17.23
C ILE A 443 -22.57 -14.24 -17.36
N GLN A 444 -22.20 -14.70 -18.57
CA GLN A 444 -22.00 -16.11 -18.87
C GLN A 444 -20.63 -16.65 -18.46
N GLU A 445 -19.57 -15.95 -18.86
CA GLU A 445 -18.17 -16.36 -18.70
C GLU A 445 -17.58 -15.90 -17.36
N LYS A 446 -18.23 -14.96 -16.67
CA LYS A 446 -17.71 -14.33 -15.44
C LYS A 446 -16.32 -13.72 -15.63
N GLU A 447 -16.11 -13.12 -16.79
CA GLU A 447 -14.86 -12.47 -17.17
C GLU A 447 -15.13 -11.11 -17.82
N VAL A 448 -14.25 -10.14 -17.57
CA VAL A 448 -14.26 -8.82 -18.21
C VAL A 448 -12.96 -8.59 -18.98
N ARG A 449 -13.07 -7.88 -20.11
CA ARG A 449 -11.94 -7.44 -20.91
C ARG A 449 -11.98 -5.92 -21.04
N ARG A 450 -10.90 -5.26 -20.64
CA ARG A 450 -10.74 -3.81 -20.81
C ARG A 450 -10.62 -3.45 -22.29
N ILE A 451 -11.01 -2.22 -22.62
CA ILE A 451 -10.82 -1.67 -23.96
C ILE A 451 -9.31 -1.63 -24.28
N GLY A 452 -8.94 -2.20 -25.43
CA GLY A 452 -7.55 -2.31 -25.88
C GLY A 452 -6.73 -3.43 -25.22
N ALA A 453 -7.29 -4.16 -24.25
CA ALA A 453 -6.59 -5.27 -23.59
C ALA A 453 -6.80 -6.61 -24.33
N SER A 454 -5.76 -7.44 -24.37
CA SER A 454 -5.86 -8.85 -24.76
C SER A 454 -6.20 -9.76 -23.58
N ARG A 455 -5.89 -9.34 -22.35
CA ARG A 455 -6.07 -10.11 -21.12
C ARG A 455 -7.54 -10.09 -20.66
N VAL A 456 -8.02 -11.24 -20.20
CA VAL A 456 -9.30 -11.40 -19.51
C VAL A 456 -9.10 -11.31 -17.99
N ILE A 457 -10.08 -10.74 -17.30
CA ILE A 457 -10.06 -10.54 -15.84
C ILE A 457 -11.29 -11.25 -15.26
N PRO A 458 -11.11 -12.29 -14.42
CA PRO A 458 -12.25 -12.98 -13.82
C PRO A 458 -12.97 -12.07 -12.82
N VAL A 459 -14.30 -12.04 -12.91
CA VAL A 459 -15.19 -11.22 -12.08
C VAL A 459 -16.39 -11.99 -11.53
N ASP A 460 -16.57 -11.98 -10.21
CA ASP A 460 -17.80 -12.45 -9.57
C ASP A 460 -18.68 -11.25 -9.23
N VAL A 461 -19.68 -10.97 -10.07
CA VAL A 461 -20.62 -9.86 -9.87
C VAL A 461 -22.05 -10.37 -9.95
N ARG A 462 -22.86 -9.99 -8.95
CA ARG A 462 -24.31 -10.16 -8.98
C ARG A 462 -24.95 -9.03 -9.78
N ILE A 463 -25.86 -9.34 -10.70
CA ILE A 463 -26.51 -8.35 -11.56
C ILE A 463 -27.97 -8.14 -11.14
N ILE A 464 -28.34 -6.88 -10.95
CA ILE A 464 -29.73 -6.45 -10.84
C ILE A 464 -29.97 -5.45 -11.96
N ALA A 465 -30.87 -5.73 -12.88
CA ALA A 465 -31.20 -4.86 -14.01
C ALA A 465 -32.59 -4.26 -13.82
N ALA A 466 -32.79 -3.01 -14.24
CA ALA A 466 -34.06 -2.32 -14.19
C ALA A 466 -34.44 -1.70 -15.53
N THR A 467 -35.72 -1.68 -15.86
CA THR A 467 -36.24 -1.05 -17.08
C THR A 467 -37.69 -0.60 -16.93
N ASN A 468 -38.07 0.44 -17.67
CA ASN A 468 -39.45 0.87 -17.89
C ASN A 468 -39.99 0.49 -19.28
N LYS A 469 -39.13 -0.01 -20.18
CA LYS A 469 -39.53 -0.49 -21.52
C LYS A 469 -40.01 -1.93 -21.46
N ASP A 470 -40.88 -2.30 -22.40
CA ASP A 470 -41.19 -3.69 -22.70
C ASP A 470 -40.03 -4.34 -23.47
N LEU A 471 -39.19 -5.10 -22.76
CA LEU A 471 -38.04 -5.77 -23.39
C LEU A 471 -38.47 -6.82 -24.42
N ASN A 472 -39.64 -7.45 -24.29
CA ASN A 472 -40.10 -8.41 -25.29
C ASN A 472 -40.39 -7.71 -26.63
N GLY A 473 -41.07 -6.56 -26.58
CA GLY A 473 -41.25 -5.69 -27.74
C GLY A 473 -39.92 -5.17 -28.33
N GLU A 474 -38.96 -4.80 -27.48
CA GLU A 474 -37.63 -4.38 -27.94
C GLU A 474 -36.83 -5.53 -28.59
N VAL A 475 -36.99 -6.77 -28.11
CA VAL A 475 -36.44 -7.96 -28.76
C VAL A 475 -37.09 -8.20 -30.12
N ALA A 476 -38.42 -8.13 -30.20
CA ALA A 476 -39.14 -8.25 -31.47
C ALA A 476 -38.74 -7.17 -32.48
N ALA A 477 -38.38 -5.97 -32.00
CA ALA A 477 -37.90 -4.87 -32.82
C ALA A 477 -36.38 -4.90 -33.10
N ASN A 478 -35.65 -5.96 -32.72
CA ASN A 478 -34.20 -6.10 -32.84
C ASN A 478 -33.39 -4.98 -32.17
N ARG A 479 -33.94 -4.30 -31.17
CA ARG A 479 -33.25 -3.28 -30.37
C ARG A 479 -32.67 -3.84 -29.06
N PHE A 480 -33.11 -5.03 -28.67
CA PHE A 480 -32.57 -5.77 -27.55
C PHE A 480 -32.30 -7.23 -27.95
N ARG A 481 -31.21 -7.82 -27.48
CA ARG A 481 -30.87 -9.19 -27.84
C ARG A 481 -31.66 -10.21 -27.01
N ALA A 482 -32.22 -11.22 -27.69
CA ALA A 482 -32.98 -12.28 -27.03
C ALA A 482 -32.13 -13.09 -26.05
N ASP A 483 -30.87 -13.39 -26.40
CA ASP A 483 -29.94 -14.16 -25.54
C ASP A 483 -29.64 -13.46 -24.21
N LEU A 484 -29.43 -12.14 -24.24
CA LEU A 484 -29.27 -11.32 -23.05
C LEU A 484 -30.55 -11.24 -22.23
N TYR A 485 -31.71 -11.10 -22.88
CA TYR A 485 -33.00 -11.05 -22.18
C TYR A 485 -33.20 -12.29 -21.30
N TYR A 486 -33.01 -13.49 -21.84
CA TYR A 486 -33.16 -14.73 -21.08
C TYR A 486 -32.14 -14.87 -19.94
N ARG A 487 -30.94 -14.29 -20.09
CA ARG A 487 -29.92 -14.30 -19.04
C ARG A 487 -30.14 -13.26 -17.94
N LEU A 488 -30.86 -12.17 -18.22
CA LEU A 488 -31.24 -11.19 -17.21
C LEU A 488 -32.53 -11.58 -16.49
N ASN A 489 -33.49 -12.13 -17.23
CA ASN A 489 -34.83 -12.45 -16.74
C ASN A 489 -34.93 -13.84 -16.09
N ILE A 490 -34.00 -14.16 -15.18
CA ILE A 490 -34.07 -15.39 -14.37
C ILE A 490 -35.06 -15.19 -13.22
N LEU A 491 -34.89 -14.11 -12.45
CA LEU A 491 -35.82 -13.70 -11.41
C LEU A 491 -36.49 -12.38 -11.81
N HIS A 492 -37.81 -12.37 -11.91
CA HIS A 492 -38.57 -11.19 -12.38
C HIS A 492 -39.37 -10.55 -11.25
N LEU A 493 -39.19 -9.24 -11.06
CA LEU A 493 -40.01 -8.41 -10.17
C LEU A 493 -40.66 -7.28 -10.96
N HIS A 494 -41.98 -7.21 -10.91
CA HIS A 494 -42.73 -6.10 -11.49
C HIS A 494 -43.17 -5.13 -10.38
N LEU A 495 -42.72 -3.89 -10.42
CA LEU A 495 -43.20 -2.84 -9.51
C LEU A 495 -44.50 -2.26 -10.06
N PRO A 496 -45.60 -2.35 -9.29
CA PRO A 496 -46.87 -1.77 -9.70
C PRO A 496 -46.76 -0.24 -9.75
N PRO A 497 -47.44 0.43 -10.69
CA PRO A 497 -47.56 1.88 -10.69
C PRO A 497 -48.47 2.35 -9.55
N LEU A 498 -48.31 3.59 -9.11
CA LEU A 498 -49.07 4.18 -8.00
C LEU A 498 -50.59 4.08 -8.19
N ARG A 499 -51.05 4.13 -9.44
CA ARG A 499 -52.48 3.96 -9.79
C ARG A 499 -53.08 2.60 -9.46
N ALA A 500 -52.27 1.55 -9.32
CA ALA A 500 -52.75 0.23 -8.94
C ALA A 500 -53.03 0.12 -7.43
N TYR A 501 -52.64 1.13 -6.64
CA TYR A 501 -52.85 1.21 -5.19
C TYR A 501 -53.13 2.66 -4.74
N THR A 502 -53.88 3.41 -5.57
CA THR A 502 -54.19 4.85 -5.39
C THR A 502 -54.92 5.17 -4.10
N GLU A 503 -55.65 4.22 -3.52
CA GLU A 503 -56.30 4.38 -2.21
C GLU A 503 -55.28 4.74 -1.11
N SER A 504 -54.01 4.41 -1.31
CA SER A 504 -52.90 4.74 -0.42
C SER A 504 -52.15 6.03 -0.78
N ALA A 505 -52.46 6.75 -1.86
CA ALA A 505 -51.66 7.92 -2.28
C ALA A 505 -51.59 9.02 -1.21
N GLY A 506 -52.70 9.28 -0.52
CA GLY A 506 -52.73 10.22 0.61
C GLY A 506 -51.93 9.74 1.83
N GLU A 507 -51.97 8.43 2.12
CA GLU A 507 -51.21 7.81 3.22
C GLU A 507 -49.71 7.79 2.93
N ILE A 508 -49.35 7.53 1.68
CA ILE A 508 -47.97 7.58 1.19
C ILE A 508 -47.47 9.02 1.24
N ALA A 509 -48.26 10.00 0.82
CA ALA A 509 -47.91 11.42 0.91
C ALA A 509 -47.67 11.85 2.35
N GLU A 510 -48.48 11.36 3.29
CA GLU A 510 -48.27 11.59 4.72
C GLU A 510 -46.94 10.99 5.18
N LYS A 511 -46.63 9.73 4.85
CA LYS A 511 -45.33 9.13 5.20
C LYS A 511 -44.15 9.91 4.61
N ILE A 512 -44.27 10.37 3.36
CA ILE A 512 -43.26 11.24 2.72
C ILE A 512 -43.13 12.57 3.49
N LEU A 513 -44.25 13.17 3.90
CA LEU A 513 -44.26 14.40 4.70
C LEU A 513 -43.50 14.22 6.02
N ARG A 514 -43.75 13.11 6.74
CA ARG A 514 -43.04 12.78 7.99
C ARG A 514 -41.52 12.66 7.77
N LYS A 515 -41.12 12.01 6.67
CA LYS A 515 -39.70 11.85 6.32
C LYS A 515 -39.02 13.19 5.96
N LEU A 516 -39.72 14.08 5.27
CA LEU A 516 -39.17 15.35 4.79
C LEU A 516 -39.19 16.48 5.84
N ALA A 517 -40.16 16.47 6.75
CA ALA A 517 -40.30 17.49 7.78
C ALA A 517 -40.77 16.89 9.12
N PRO A 518 -39.87 16.19 9.84
CA PRO A 518 -40.19 15.54 11.11
C PRO A 518 -40.78 16.54 12.13
N GLY A 519 -41.91 16.18 12.76
CA GLY A 519 -42.56 17.02 13.78
C GLY A 519 -43.55 18.07 13.27
N SER A 520 -43.69 18.25 11.95
CA SER A 520 -44.69 19.17 11.35
C SER A 520 -46.01 18.47 10.95
N GLU A 521 -46.23 17.27 11.47
CA GLU A 521 -47.15 16.26 10.92
C GLU A 521 -48.61 16.50 11.33
N SER A 522 -48.86 16.80 12.62
CA SER A 522 -50.22 16.93 13.18
C SER A 522 -51.07 17.98 12.48
N ASP A 523 -50.47 19.10 12.06
CA ASP A 523 -51.22 20.23 11.49
C ASP A 523 -51.32 20.18 9.96
N ARG A 524 -50.49 19.36 9.31
CA ARG A 524 -50.27 19.41 7.85
C ARG A 524 -50.66 18.14 7.10
N ALA A 525 -50.71 16.99 7.78
CA ALA A 525 -51.07 15.72 7.17
C ALA A 525 -52.53 15.68 6.70
N ALA A 526 -53.48 16.07 7.56
CA ALA A 526 -54.90 16.04 7.23
C ALA A 526 -55.29 16.98 6.08
N PRO A 527 -54.82 18.25 6.02
CA PRO A 527 -55.06 19.12 4.86
C PRO A 527 -54.47 18.56 3.55
N LEU A 528 -53.26 18.02 3.59
CA LEU A 528 -52.62 17.42 2.41
C LEU A 528 -53.41 16.20 1.90
N ARG A 529 -53.88 15.33 2.80
CA ARG A 529 -54.73 14.18 2.45
C ARG A 529 -56.05 14.62 1.81
N ALA A 530 -56.69 15.67 2.34
CA ALA A 530 -57.92 16.23 1.79
C ALA A 530 -57.72 16.87 0.40
N LEU A 531 -56.55 17.48 0.14
CA LEU A 531 -56.20 18.00 -1.18
C LEU A 531 -55.98 16.87 -2.20
N LEU A 532 -55.21 15.84 -1.82
CA LEU A 532 -54.92 14.71 -2.70
C LEU A 532 -56.17 13.86 -3.00
N ALA A 533 -57.13 13.77 -2.08
CA ALA A 533 -58.41 13.10 -2.33
C ALA A 533 -59.16 13.69 -3.54
N LYS A 534 -58.97 14.99 -3.84
CA LYS A 534 -59.59 15.67 -4.99
C LYS A 534 -58.98 15.28 -6.34
N THR A 535 -57.85 14.57 -6.36
CA THR A 535 -57.23 14.07 -7.59
C THR A 535 -57.95 12.85 -8.18
N GLY A 536 -58.83 12.18 -7.41
CA GLY A 536 -59.66 11.09 -7.89
C GLY A 536 -58.87 9.96 -8.56
N GLN A 537 -59.28 9.53 -9.75
CA GLN A 537 -58.64 8.48 -10.55
C GLN A 537 -57.51 8.99 -11.46
N TYR A 538 -56.77 10.03 -11.02
CA TYR A 538 -55.61 10.49 -11.77
C TYR A 538 -54.61 9.34 -11.99
N ARG A 539 -53.99 9.29 -13.18
CA ARG A 539 -53.17 8.15 -13.60
C ARG A 539 -51.78 8.11 -12.96
N TRP A 540 -51.34 9.21 -12.33
CA TRP A 540 -50.02 9.34 -11.71
C TRP A 540 -48.87 8.96 -12.65
N PRO A 541 -48.72 9.61 -13.82
CA PRO A 541 -47.70 9.28 -14.82
C PRO A 541 -46.26 9.36 -14.27
N GLY A 542 -46.00 10.18 -13.25
CA GLY A 542 -44.69 10.24 -12.58
C GLY A 542 -44.60 9.41 -11.29
N ASN A 543 -45.61 8.58 -10.98
CA ASN A 543 -45.67 7.67 -9.84
C ASN A 543 -45.24 8.35 -8.51
N LEU A 544 -44.40 7.69 -7.69
CA LEU A 544 -43.96 8.21 -6.40
C LEU A 544 -43.11 9.49 -6.54
N ARG A 545 -42.41 9.66 -7.67
CA ARG A 545 -41.61 10.87 -7.93
C ARG A 545 -42.51 12.11 -8.09
N GLU A 546 -43.63 11.97 -8.78
CA GLU A 546 -44.64 13.03 -8.89
C GLU A 546 -45.27 13.33 -7.52
N LEU A 547 -45.63 12.30 -6.77
CA LEU A 547 -46.21 12.45 -5.44
C LEU A 547 -45.25 13.17 -4.47
N GLU A 548 -43.98 12.77 -4.44
CA GLU A 548 -42.95 13.42 -3.62
C GLU A 548 -42.77 14.90 -3.99
N ASN A 549 -42.79 15.22 -5.28
CA ASN A 549 -42.72 16.60 -5.75
C ASN A 549 -43.90 17.43 -5.27
N ILE A 550 -45.12 16.87 -5.25
CA ILE A 550 -46.31 17.56 -4.71
C ILE A 550 -46.15 17.83 -3.21
N VAL A 551 -45.67 16.84 -2.43
CA VAL A 551 -45.42 17.04 -0.98
C VAL A 551 -44.35 18.10 -0.75
N ARG A 552 -43.28 18.11 -1.54
CA ARG A 552 -42.23 19.15 -1.47
C ARG A 552 -42.77 20.54 -1.78
N ARG A 553 -43.60 20.69 -2.83
CA ARG A 553 -44.27 21.95 -3.16
C ARG A 553 -45.18 22.40 -2.02
N TYR A 554 -45.97 21.48 -1.46
CA TYR A 554 -46.85 21.75 -0.32
C TYR A 554 -46.07 22.29 0.90
N LEU A 555 -44.95 21.64 1.25
CA LEU A 555 -44.06 22.10 2.33
C LEU A 555 -43.41 23.46 2.07
N ALA A 556 -43.01 23.73 0.82
CA ALA A 556 -42.39 25.00 0.44
C ALA A 556 -43.38 26.17 0.48
N LEU A 557 -44.65 25.91 0.15
CA LEU A 557 -45.69 26.92 0.06
C LEU A 557 -46.39 27.20 1.40
N SER A 558 -46.49 26.20 2.27
CA SER A 558 -47.24 26.27 3.54
C SER A 558 -46.83 27.41 4.48
N PRO A 559 -45.54 27.80 4.60
CA PRO A 559 -45.15 28.89 5.50
C PRO A 559 -45.42 30.30 4.97
N TYR A 560 -45.57 30.48 3.66
CA TYR A 560 -45.53 31.81 3.02
C TYR A 560 -46.86 32.26 2.41
N LEU A 561 -47.81 31.34 2.23
CA LEU A 561 -49.14 31.68 1.74
C LEU A 561 -50.04 32.17 2.88
N SER A 562 -50.59 33.37 2.69
CA SER A 562 -51.58 33.97 3.59
C SER A 562 -52.97 33.33 3.52
N ARG A 563 -53.19 32.43 2.54
CA ARG A 563 -54.43 31.67 2.34
C ARG A 563 -54.17 30.17 2.42
N SER A 564 -55.24 29.38 2.59
CA SER A 564 -55.13 27.92 2.49
C SER A 564 -54.63 27.49 1.11
N ILE A 565 -53.75 26.48 1.12
CA ILE A 565 -53.23 25.85 -0.10
C ILE A 565 -54.39 25.15 -0.82
N LYS A 566 -54.53 25.42 -2.11
CA LYS A 566 -55.45 24.75 -3.02
C LYS A 566 -54.70 23.69 -3.82
N LEU A 567 -55.44 22.73 -4.39
CA LEU A 567 -54.83 21.68 -5.20
C LEU A 567 -54.04 22.26 -6.39
N SER A 568 -54.56 23.31 -7.02
CA SER A 568 -53.90 24.04 -8.12
C SER A 568 -52.54 24.67 -7.76
N ASP A 569 -52.24 24.85 -6.47
CA ASP A 569 -50.97 25.46 -6.04
C ASP A 569 -49.83 24.42 -6.00
N ILE A 570 -50.16 23.14 -5.88
CA ILE A 570 -49.19 22.05 -5.65
C ILE A 570 -49.26 20.98 -6.74
N PHE A 571 -50.38 20.89 -7.44
CA PHE A 571 -50.68 19.89 -8.45
C PHE A 571 -51.03 20.59 -9.77
N GLU A 572 -50.25 20.25 -10.79
CA GLU A 572 -50.46 20.66 -12.17
C GLU A 572 -50.55 19.36 -12.97
N PRO A 573 -51.72 19.02 -13.54
CA PRO A 573 -51.90 17.79 -14.29
C PRO A 573 -50.89 17.73 -15.43
N SER A 574 -50.10 16.66 -15.49
CA SER A 574 -49.13 16.52 -16.57
C SER A 574 -49.85 16.17 -17.89
N GLU A 575 -49.66 17.00 -18.93
CA GLU A 575 -50.12 16.69 -20.30
C GLU A 575 -49.39 15.48 -20.92
N LEU A 576 -48.32 14.98 -20.28
CA LEU A 576 -47.55 13.81 -20.71
C LEU A 576 -48.36 12.50 -20.75
N ALA A 577 -49.60 12.52 -20.25
CA ALA A 577 -50.53 11.39 -20.31
C ALA A 577 -51.25 11.21 -21.66
N GLU A 578 -51.08 12.11 -22.64
CA GLU A 578 -51.54 11.87 -24.02
C GLU A 578 -50.45 11.23 -24.89
N GLY A 579 -50.04 10.01 -24.53
CA GLY A 579 -49.61 9.03 -25.53
C GLY A 579 -50.80 8.65 -26.42
N PRO A 580 -50.59 8.24 -27.69
CA PRO A 580 -51.66 8.12 -28.67
C PRO A 580 -52.78 7.26 -28.09
N ARG A 581 -54.02 7.78 -28.14
CA ARG A 581 -55.21 6.95 -27.95
C ARG A 581 -55.00 5.69 -28.78
N GLU A 582 -54.85 4.54 -28.13
CA GLU A 582 -55.17 3.25 -28.73
C GLU A 582 -56.65 3.32 -29.10
N SER A 583 -56.90 3.91 -30.26
CA SER A 583 -58.18 3.92 -30.96
C SER A 583 -58.24 2.60 -31.73
N GLY A 584 -58.11 1.50 -31.00
CA GLY A 584 -58.44 0.16 -31.45
C GLY A 584 -59.85 -0.14 -31.00
N GLY A 585 -60.85 0.45 -31.68
CA GLY A 585 -62.25 0.29 -31.32
C GLY A 585 -63.18 1.27 -32.04
N TRP A 586 -63.36 1.08 -33.34
CA TRP A 586 -64.61 1.31 -34.10
C TRP A 586 -65.64 2.32 -33.55
N GLU A 587 -65.29 3.60 -33.44
CA GLU A 587 -66.27 4.67 -33.20
C GLU A 587 -65.86 5.97 -33.92
N ASN A 588 -65.83 5.96 -35.26
CA ASN A 588 -65.84 7.23 -36.02
C ASN A 588 -66.34 7.12 -37.49
N SER A 589 -67.25 6.18 -37.77
CA SER A 589 -67.84 6.01 -39.11
C SER A 589 -68.72 7.20 -39.52
N GLY A 590 -69.43 7.84 -38.57
CA GLY A 590 -70.33 8.97 -38.85
C GLY A 590 -69.62 10.26 -39.25
N GLU A 591 -68.49 10.58 -38.61
CA GLU A 591 -67.76 11.83 -38.89
C GLU A 591 -67.03 11.77 -40.25
N LEU A 592 -66.45 10.62 -40.58
CA LEU A 592 -65.75 10.40 -41.85
C LEU A 592 -66.72 10.34 -43.05
N GLN A 593 -67.90 9.74 -42.89
CA GLN A 593 -68.95 9.80 -43.92
C GLN A 593 -69.43 11.22 -44.17
N LYS A 594 -69.55 12.05 -43.13
CA LYS A 594 -69.94 13.46 -43.27
C LYS A 594 -68.87 14.28 -44.01
N VAL A 595 -67.59 14.01 -43.77
CA VAL A 595 -66.47 14.62 -44.52
C VAL A 595 -66.48 14.19 -45.99
N LEU A 596 -66.70 12.91 -46.28
CA LEU A 596 -66.82 12.40 -47.66
C LEU A 596 -68.01 12.97 -48.42
N ALA A 597 -69.19 12.97 -47.79
CA ALA A 597 -70.41 13.51 -48.39
C ALA A 597 -70.25 15.01 -48.70
N THR A 598 -69.61 15.76 -47.80
CA THR A 598 -69.33 17.19 -48.01
C THR A 598 -68.28 17.40 -49.11
N TYR A 599 -67.27 16.52 -49.19
CA TYR A 599 -66.24 16.58 -50.23
C TYR A 599 -66.80 16.35 -51.64
N TYR A 600 -67.67 15.36 -51.82
CA TYR A 600 -68.33 15.09 -53.10
C TYR A 600 -69.38 16.15 -53.44
N ARG A 601 -70.16 16.64 -52.46
CA ARG A 601 -71.12 17.75 -52.64
C ARG A 601 -70.46 19.04 -53.13
N MET A 602 -69.21 19.29 -52.70
CA MET A 602 -68.42 20.46 -53.09
C MET A 602 -67.54 20.23 -54.34
N GLY A 603 -67.86 19.22 -55.15
CA GLY A 603 -67.18 18.96 -56.43
C GLY A 603 -65.70 18.59 -56.27
N CYS A 604 -65.33 17.88 -55.20
CA CYS A 604 -63.96 17.47 -54.88
C CYS A 604 -62.97 18.63 -54.60
N SER A 605 -63.50 19.84 -54.36
CA SER A 605 -62.68 20.99 -53.98
C SER A 605 -62.31 20.96 -52.50
N LYS A 606 -61.02 20.71 -52.23
CA LYS A 606 -60.48 20.65 -50.85
C LYS A 606 -60.58 21.98 -50.10
N THR A 607 -60.63 23.10 -50.81
CA THR A 607 -60.69 24.44 -50.19
C THR A 607 -62.10 24.73 -49.68
N LEU A 608 -63.11 24.52 -50.53
CA LEU A 608 -64.52 24.76 -50.17
C LEU A 608 -64.99 23.77 -49.10
N THR A 609 -64.54 22.51 -49.18
CA THR A 609 -64.86 21.48 -48.19
C THR A 609 -64.30 21.81 -46.80
N ALA A 610 -63.10 22.40 -46.72
CA ALA A 610 -62.48 22.79 -45.46
C ALA A 610 -63.19 23.98 -44.80
N GLN A 611 -63.60 24.97 -45.61
CA GLN A 611 -64.37 26.12 -45.14
C GLN A 611 -65.75 25.73 -44.61
N GLU A 612 -66.49 24.88 -45.34
CA GLU A 612 -67.81 24.41 -44.94
C GLU A 612 -67.79 23.60 -43.63
N LEU A 613 -66.73 22.82 -43.42
CA LEU A 613 -66.56 22.00 -42.22
C LEU A 613 -65.92 22.75 -41.05
N GLY A 614 -65.52 24.02 -41.23
CA GLY A 614 -64.85 24.81 -40.20
C GLY A 614 -63.47 24.26 -39.78
N ILE A 615 -62.80 23.49 -40.65
CA ILE A 615 -61.51 22.86 -40.36
C ILE A 615 -60.40 23.39 -41.26
N SER A 616 -59.15 23.31 -40.82
CA SER A 616 -58.01 23.68 -41.66
C SER A 616 -57.82 22.72 -42.84
N ARG A 617 -57.25 23.22 -43.95
CA ARG A 617 -56.98 22.42 -45.16
C ARG A 617 -56.03 21.24 -44.90
N SER A 618 -55.10 21.38 -43.94
CA SER A 618 -54.21 20.31 -43.48
C SER A 618 -54.96 19.22 -42.70
N THR A 619 -55.94 19.61 -41.88
CA THR A 619 -56.81 18.68 -41.14
C THR A 619 -57.71 17.89 -42.10
N LEU A 620 -58.30 18.56 -43.09
CA LEU A 620 -59.10 17.90 -44.14
C LEU A 620 -58.24 16.89 -44.93
N TRP A 621 -57.01 17.25 -45.30
CA TRP A 621 -56.11 16.36 -46.04
C TRP A 621 -55.77 15.10 -45.23
N ARG A 622 -55.52 15.23 -43.92
CA ARG A 622 -55.28 14.10 -43.02
C ARG A 622 -56.49 13.17 -42.92
N LYS A 623 -57.72 13.72 -42.79
CA LYS A 623 -58.96 12.94 -42.74
C LYS A 623 -59.25 12.22 -44.07
N LEU A 624 -59.05 12.88 -45.22
CA LEU A 624 -59.20 12.25 -46.54
C LEU A 624 -58.15 11.16 -46.81
N LYS A 625 -56.94 11.28 -46.26
CA LYS A 625 -55.88 10.26 -46.38
C LYS A 625 -56.20 9.00 -45.56
N GLN A 626 -56.85 9.14 -44.40
CA GLN A 626 -57.34 8.01 -43.61
C GLN A 626 -58.43 7.19 -44.32
N ILE A 627 -59.26 7.85 -45.14
CA ILE A 627 -60.31 7.19 -45.93
C ILE A 627 -59.73 6.40 -47.10
N ARG A 628 -58.64 6.91 -47.70
CA ARG A 628 -58.07 6.35 -48.93
C ARG A 628 -57.12 5.18 -48.69
N ASN A 629 -56.97 4.70 -47.45
CA ASN A 629 -56.13 3.55 -47.16
C ASN A 629 -56.80 2.60 -46.17
N PRO A 630 -57.58 1.64 -46.69
CA PRO A 630 -57.59 0.28 -46.18
C PRO A 630 -57.30 -0.66 -47.37
N ASP A 631 -56.08 -1.19 -47.41
CA ASP A 631 -55.53 -2.12 -48.42
C ASP A 631 -55.67 -1.66 -49.89
N SER A 632 -54.82 -0.70 -50.31
CA SER A 632 -54.15 -0.67 -51.63
C SER A 632 -53.19 0.52 -51.78
#